data_AF-A0A957EW68-F1
#
_entry.id   AF-A0A957EW68-F1
#
_cell.length_a   1.000
_cell.length_b   1.000
_cell.length_c   1.000
_cell.angle_alpha   90.00
_cell.angle_beta   90.00
_cell.angle_gamma   90.00
#
_symmetry.space_group_name_H-M   'P 1'
#
loop_
_entity.id
_entity.type
_entity.pdbx_description
1 polymer ?
#
loop_
_entity_poly.entity_id
_entity_poly.type
_entity_poly.pdbx_seq_one_letter_code
_entity_poly.pdbx_strand_id
1 'polypeptide(L)'
;MNSKNNMAQWGGAALMVGSLLFLINKLNEMSRLFFSYRMADVISGQNGALIVLGQVAYLLGYVAFWYVYAVRVGRWGKNGLRLFCLGGVLVAVGHLSFIAALPPFAEYLFALVLLGMLLLIGGLIWFGILNLRQPVMSHWQWLPLATAVMGFIGFFLFSGEEITAVFLFFRTLFALGLMGLGLTMWLEKPVYRSDGGMNSAVNAS
;
A
#
# COMPACT_ATOMS: atom_id res chain seq x y z
N MET A 1 -12.87 -20.21 -14.01
CA MET A 1 -12.33 -19.27 -12.99
C MET A 1 -11.89 -17.99 -13.68
N ASN A 2 -12.49 -16.86 -13.32
CA ASN A 2 -12.38 -15.61 -14.06
C ASN A 2 -11.03 -14.92 -13.77
N SER A 3 -10.26 -14.52 -14.79
CA SER A 3 -8.89 -14.00 -14.65
C SER A 3 -8.77 -12.82 -13.67
N LYS A 4 -9.83 -12.01 -13.55
CA LYS A 4 -9.93 -10.88 -12.61
C LYS A 4 -9.91 -11.29 -11.14
N ASN A 5 -10.47 -12.45 -10.79
CA ASN A 5 -10.46 -12.94 -9.40
C ASN A 5 -9.08 -13.43 -9.02
N ASN A 6 -8.43 -14.14 -9.93
CA ASN A 6 -7.04 -14.57 -9.74
C ASN A 6 -6.15 -13.34 -9.55
N MET A 7 -6.33 -12.30 -10.36
CA MET A 7 -5.54 -11.06 -10.22
C MET A 7 -5.79 -10.31 -8.90
N ALA A 8 -7.03 -10.28 -8.40
CA ALA A 8 -7.34 -9.69 -7.10
C ALA A 8 -6.69 -10.48 -5.94
N GLN A 9 -6.76 -11.81 -5.98
CA GLN A 9 -6.13 -12.68 -4.98
C GLN A 9 -4.61 -12.57 -5.02
N TRP A 10 -3.98 -12.74 -6.19
CA TRP A 10 -2.52 -12.61 -6.32
C TRP A 10 -2.03 -11.20 -5.95
N GLY A 11 -2.77 -10.16 -6.34
CA GLY A 11 -2.48 -8.77 -5.96
C GLY A 11 -2.61 -8.52 -4.46
N GLY A 12 -3.67 -9.04 -3.85
CA GLY A 12 -3.88 -8.98 -2.40
C GLY A 12 -2.79 -9.71 -1.63
N ALA A 13 -2.42 -10.91 -2.08
CA ALA A 13 -1.30 -11.67 -1.51
C ALA A 13 0.02 -10.93 -1.65
N ALA A 14 0.31 -10.33 -2.81
CA ALA A 14 1.53 -9.55 -3.01
C ALA A 14 1.60 -8.35 -2.06
N LEU A 15 0.49 -7.62 -1.87
CA LEU A 15 0.39 -6.52 -0.89
C LEU A 15 0.58 -7.01 0.55
N MET A 16 -0.05 -8.13 0.92
CA MET A 16 0.09 -8.72 2.26
C MET A 16 1.53 -9.20 2.52
N VAL A 17 2.16 -9.87 1.56
CA VAL A 17 3.55 -10.35 1.66
C VAL A 17 4.52 -9.17 1.72
N GLY A 18 4.37 -8.16 0.87
CA GLY A 18 5.18 -6.93 0.94
C GLY A 18 5.07 -6.25 2.30
N SER A 19 3.85 -6.16 2.85
CA SER A 19 3.59 -5.62 4.18
C SER A 19 4.20 -6.48 5.29
N LEU A 20 4.13 -7.81 5.18
CA LEU A 20 4.72 -8.73 6.14
C LEU A 20 6.25 -8.64 6.16
N LEU A 21 6.88 -8.63 4.98
CA LEU A 21 8.34 -8.52 4.88
C LEU A 21 8.84 -7.18 5.43
N PHE A 22 8.09 -6.10 5.16
CA PHE A 22 8.36 -4.80 5.78
C PHE A 22 8.23 -4.84 7.31
N LEU A 23 7.16 -5.44 7.83
CA LEU A 23 6.94 -5.59 9.28
C LEU A 23 8.04 -6.43 9.93
N ILE A 24 8.42 -7.57 9.36
CA ILE A 24 9.50 -8.42 9.88
C ILE A 24 10.80 -7.63 9.93
N ASN A 25 11.13 -6.89 8.87
CA ASN A 25 12.33 -6.06 8.85
C ASN A 25 12.28 -4.97 9.95
N LYS A 26 11.14 -4.30 10.14
CA LYS A 26 10.98 -3.26 11.17
C LYS A 26 10.92 -3.80 12.60
N LEU A 27 10.31 -4.96 12.83
CA LEU A 27 10.33 -5.62 14.13
C LEU A 27 11.74 -6.07 14.51
N ASN A 28 12.53 -6.56 13.54
CA ASN A 28 13.94 -6.87 13.76
C ASN A 28 14.73 -5.60 14.15
N GLU A 29 14.51 -4.48 13.45
CA GLU A 29 15.09 -3.18 13.83
C GLU A 29 14.65 -2.73 15.24
N MET A 30 13.37 -2.85 15.58
CA MET A 30 12.85 -2.51 16.92
C MET A 30 13.44 -3.38 18.03
N SER A 31 13.52 -4.70 17.82
CA SER A 31 14.11 -5.61 18.80
C SER A 31 15.54 -5.21 19.15
N ARG A 32 16.32 -4.74 18.18
CA ARG A 32 17.69 -4.27 18.40
C ARG A 32 17.73 -2.95 19.18
N LEU A 33 16.84 -2.01 18.86
CA LEU A 33 16.70 -0.74 19.59
C LEU A 33 16.33 -0.95 21.07
N PHE A 34 15.50 -1.94 21.38
CA PHE A 34 15.12 -2.26 22.76
C PHE A 34 16.18 -3.07 23.53
N PHE A 35 17.07 -3.81 22.83
CA PHE A 35 18.00 -4.75 23.47
C PHE A 35 19.49 -4.37 23.46
N SER A 36 19.98 -3.37 22.69
CA SER A 36 21.28 -2.65 22.87
C SER A 36 21.87 -2.14 21.54
N TYR A 37 22.63 -1.04 21.63
CA TYR A 37 23.43 -0.27 20.65
C TYR A 37 22.77 0.92 19.92
N ARG A 38 23.39 2.10 20.09
CA ARG A 38 23.31 3.25 19.17
C ARG A 38 23.59 2.76 17.74
N MET A 39 22.65 2.90 16.82
CA MET A 39 22.88 2.60 15.40
C MET A 39 23.08 3.88 14.58
N ALA A 40 24.08 3.83 13.70
CA ALA A 40 24.22 4.73 12.57
C ALA A 40 23.16 4.38 11.50
N ASP A 41 22.47 5.42 11.02
CA ASP A 41 21.53 5.48 9.90
C ASP A 41 20.58 4.30 9.63
N VAL A 42 19.34 4.48 10.08
CA VAL A 42 18.17 3.58 9.98
C VAL A 42 17.53 3.56 8.58
N ILE A 43 18.28 3.97 7.55
CA ILE A 43 17.76 4.10 6.18
C ILE A 43 17.86 2.78 5.39
N SER A 44 18.74 1.86 5.80
CA SER A 44 18.90 0.56 5.14
C SER A 44 18.84 -0.59 6.14
N GLY A 45 17.72 -1.33 6.16
CA GLY A 45 17.68 -2.61 6.87
C GLY A 45 18.80 -3.53 6.38
N GLN A 46 19.48 -4.22 7.31
CA GLN A 46 20.69 -5.00 7.00
C GLN A 46 20.46 -6.14 5.98
N ASN A 47 19.22 -6.55 5.76
CA ASN A 47 18.90 -7.64 4.85
C ASN A 47 18.33 -7.10 3.54
N GLY A 48 19.22 -6.63 2.66
CA GLY A 48 18.86 -6.05 1.35
C GLY A 48 17.95 -6.97 0.53
N ALA A 49 18.11 -8.30 0.64
CA ALA A 49 17.24 -9.26 -0.03
C ALA A 49 15.78 -9.18 0.42
N LEU A 50 15.51 -9.04 1.73
CA LEU A 50 14.14 -8.89 2.25
C LEU A 50 13.52 -7.57 1.79
N ILE A 51 14.33 -6.51 1.72
CA ILE A 51 13.89 -5.21 1.21
C ILE A 51 13.52 -5.34 -0.27
N VAL A 52 14.39 -5.93 -1.10
CA VAL A 52 14.13 -6.11 -2.54
C VAL A 52 12.86 -6.92 -2.76
N LEU A 53 12.73 -8.08 -2.10
CA LEU A 53 11.55 -8.93 -2.23
C LEU A 53 10.28 -8.21 -1.75
N GLY A 54 10.37 -7.46 -0.65
CA GLY A 54 9.26 -6.66 -0.14
C GLY A 54 8.82 -5.57 -1.13
N GLN A 55 9.76 -4.82 -1.71
CA GLN A 55 9.44 -3.76 -2.66
C GLN A 55 8.88 -4.32 -3.98
N VAL A 56 9.41 -5.43 -4.48
CA VAL A 56 8.84 -6.11 -5.66
C VAL A 56 7.41 -6.59 -5.39
N ALA A 57 7.16 -7.17 -4.22
CA ALA A 57 5.82 -7.57 -3.81
C ALA A 57 4.85 -6.37 -3.72
N TYR A 58 5.31 -5.24 -3.18
CA TYR A 58 4.52 -4.00 -3.17
C TYR A 58 4.22 -3.48 -4.57
N LEU A 59 5.19 -3.46 -5.49
CA LEU A 59 4.98 -3.04 -6.89
C LEU A 59 3.86 -3.86 -7.55
N LEU A 60 3.93 -5.19 -7.44
CA LEU A 60 2.90 -6.08 -7.97
C LEU A 60 1.54 -5.83 -7.32
N GLY A 61 1.54 -5.65 -6.00
CA GLY A 61 0.34 -5.35 -5.24
C GLY A 61 -0.34 -4.04 -5.67
N TYR A 62 0.41 -2.94 -5.81
CA TYR A 62 -0.15 -1.64 -6.27
C TYR A 62 -0.67 -1.69 -7.70
N VAL A 63 0.03 -2.38 -8.61
CA VAL A 63 -0.41 -2.56 -10.00
C VAL A 63 -1.73 -3.35 -10.04
N ALA A 64 -1.82 -4.44 -9.27
CA ALA A 64 -3.04 -5.22 -9.18
C ALA A 64 -4.18 -4.42 -8.51
N PHE A 65 -3.89 -3.64 -7.47
CA PHE A 65 -4.86 -2.78 -6.78
C PHE A 65 -5.48 -1.78 -7.76
N TRP A 66 -4.65 -1.11 -8.55
CA TRP A 66 -5.10 -0.21 -9.61
C TRP A 66 -6.03 -0.93 -10.59
N TYR A 67 -5.61 -2.09 -11.12
CA TYR A 67 -6.39 -2.82 -12.12
C TYR A 67 -7.77 -3.26 -11.60
N VAL A 68 -7.86 -3.70 -10.34
CA VAL A 68 -9.10 -4.19 -9.74
C VAL A 68 -10.07 -3.05 -9.42
N TYR A 69 -9.58 -1.96 -8.82
CA TYR A 69 -10.46 -0.89 -8.33
C TYR A 69 -10.67 0.27 -9.29
N ALA A 70 -9.77 0.53 -10.25
CA ALA A 70 -9.91 1.66 -11.18
C ALA A 70 -11.18 1.59 -12.03
N VAL A 71 -11.68 0.39 -12.33
CA VAL A 71 -12.92 0.20 -13.11
C VAL A 71 -14.18 0.52 -12.28
N ARG A 72 -14.09 0.43 -10.96
CA ARG A 72 -15.23 0.56 -10.03
C ARG A 72 -15.47 1.99 -9.56
N VAL A 73 -14.55 2.90 -9.83
CA VAL A 73 -14.59 4.28 -9.35
C VAL A 73 -14.79 5.28 -10.49
N GLY A 74 -15.52 6.36 -10.18
CA GLY A 74 -15.63 7.51 -11.09
C GLY A 74 -14.30 8.24 -11.28
N ARG A 75 -14.30 9.29 -12.11
CA ARG A 75 -13.07 10.05 -12.48
C ARG A 75 -12.30 10.57 -11.26
N TRP A 76 -13.00 11.04 -10.24
CA TRP A 76 -12.40 11.52 -8.99
C TRP A 76 -11.75 10.41 -8.17
N GLY A 77 -12.37 9.22 -8.11
CA GLY A 77 -11.77 8.06 -7.43
C GLY A 77 -10.58 7.50 -8.20
N LYS A 78 -10.62 7.54 -9.54
CA LYS A 78 -9.46 7.17 -10.38
C LYS A 78 -8.26 8.06 -10.05
N ASN A 79 -8.46 9.37 -9.88
CA ASN A 79 -7.35 10.25 -9.50
C ASN A 79 -6.77 9.90 -8.13
N GLY A 80 -7.61 9.65 -7.12
CA GLY A 80 -7.14 9.19 -5.80
C GLY A 80 -6.37 7.86 -5.86
N LEU A 81 -6.89 6.88 -6.61
CA LEU A 81 -6.21 5.61 -6.84
C LEU A 81 -4.89 5.77 -7.61
N ARG A 82 -4.80 6.73 -8.54
CA ARG A 82 -3.55 7.00 -9.28
C ARG A 82 -2.51 7.51 -8.30
N LEU A 83 -2.86 8.51 -7.49
CA LEU A 83 -1.96 9.07 -6.49
C LEU A 83 -1.49 7.98 -5.51
N PHE A 84 -2.42 7.15 -5.03
CA PHE A 84 -2.10 6.04 -4.13
C PHE A 84 -1.12 5.04 -4.75
N CYS A 85 -1.46 4.49 -5.92
CA CYS A 85 -0.67 3.43 -6.55
C CYS A 85 0.66 3.98 -7.10
N LEU A 86 0.65 5.15 -7.73
CA LEU A 86 1.86 5.79 -8.25
C LEU A 86 2.79 6.23 -7.12
N GLY A 87 2.22 6.76 -6.03
CA GLY A 87 2.97 7.05 -4.81
C GLY A 87 3.65 5.80 -4.25
N GLY A 88 2.91 4.69 -4.12
CA GLY A 88 3.46 3.40 -3.69
C GLY A 88 4.56 2.85 -4.59
N VAL A 89 4.39 2.97 -5.90
CA VAL A 89 5.43 2.58 -6.88
C VAL A 89 6.67 3.46 -6.73
N LEU A 90 6.52 4.78 -6.60
CA LEU A 90 7.64 5.70 -6.37
C LEU A 90 8.39 5.40 -5.08
N VAL A 91 7.66 5.09 -4.00
CA VAL A 91 8.27 4.69 -2.72
C VAL A 91 9.07 3.40 -2.91
N ALA A 92 8.51 2.40 -3.57
CA ALA A 92 9.19 1.13 -3.79
C ALA A 92 10.45 1.26 -4.66
N VAL A 93 10.36 2.02 -5.75
CA VAL A 93 11.51 2.32 -6.62
C VAL A 93 12.57 3.11 -5.87
N GLY A 94 12.18 4.14 -5.11
CA GLY A 94 13.13 4.91 -4.31
C GLY A 94 13.88 4.04 -3.29
N HIS A 95 13.18 3.13 -2.61
CA HIS A 95 13.80 2.17 -1.68
C HIS A 95 14.73 1.16 -2.36
N LEU A 96 14.38 0.68 -3.57
CA LEU A 96 15.27 -0.18 -4.36
C LEU A 96 16.54 0.57 -4.81
N SER A 97 16.39 1.83 -5.21
CA SER A 97 17.51 2.67 -5.64
C SER A 97 18.53 2.91 -4.53
N PHE A 98 18.09 3.02 -3.27
CA PHE A 98 19.01 3.16 -2.13
C PHE A 98 19.98 2.01 -1.96
N ILE A 99 19.63 0.80 -2.39
CA ILE A 99 20.50 -0.38 -2.27
C ILE A 99 21.68 -0.29 -3.25
N ALA A 100 21.50 0.39 -4.39
CA ALA A 100 22.50 0.52 -5.45
C ALA A 100 23.16 1.91 -5.51
N ALA A 101 22.70 2.87 -4.70
CA ALA A 101 23.10 4.27 -4.83
C ALA A 101 24.45 4.58 -4.17
N LEU A 102 25.28 5.34 -4.89
CA LEU A 102 26.45 6.01 -4.33
C LEU A 102 26.01 7.23 -3.49
N PRO A 103 26.78 7.62 -2.45
CA PRO A 103 26.45 8.69 -1.52
C PRO A 103 25.92 10.00 -2.11
N PRO A 104 26.46 10.56 -3.23
CA PRO A 104 26.02 11.85 -3.74
C PRO A 104 24.62 11.88 -4.36
N PHE A 105 24.00 10.72 -4.65
CA PHE A 105 22.65 10.65 -5.20
C PHE A 105 21.58 10.33 -4.14
N ALA A 106 22.00 10.03 -2.90
CA ALA A 106 21.09 9.59 -1.84
C ALA A 106 20.03 10.65 -1.49
N GLU A 107 20.37 11.94 -1.53
CA GLU A 107 19.45 13.03 -1.22
C GLU A 107 18.30 13.15 -2.24
N TYR A 108 18.60 13.05 -3.54
CA TYR A 108 17.59 13.09 -4.59
C TYR A 108 16.68 11.86 -4.55
N LEU A 109 17.24 10.69 -4.25
CA LEU A 109 16.48 9.45 -4.06
C LEU A 109 15.61 9.52 -2.79
N PHE A 110 16.08 10.18 -1.75
CA PHE A 110 15.29 10.45 -0.55
C PHE A 110 14.11 11.37 -0.83
N ALA A 111 14.35 12.46 -1.59
CA ALA A 111 13.28 13.34 -2.05
C ALA A 111 12.24 12.59 -2.89
N LEU A 112 12.65 11.62 -3.71
CA LEU A 112 11.75 10.77 -4.48
C LEU A 112 10.86 9.89 -3.57
N VAL A 113 11.44 9.29 -2.52
CA VAL A 113 10.68 8.54 -1.52
C VAL A 113 9.71 9.44 -0.76
N LEU A 114 10.15 10.63 -0.35
CA LEU A 114 9.30 11.61 0.33
C LEU A 114 8.11 12.04 -0.54
N LEU A 115 8.36 12.36 -1.82
CA LEU A 115 7.32 12.67 -2.79
C LEU A 115 6.38 11.49 -2.99
N GLY A 116 6.91 10.28 -3.14
CA GLY A 116 6.12 9.05 -3.24
C GLY A 116 5.21 8.85 -2.03
N MET A 117 5.71 9.10 -0.82
CA MET A 117 4.93 9.03 0.42
C MET A 117 3.82 10.07 0.48
N LEU A 118 4.10 11.32 0.06
CA LEU A 118 3.08 12.37 -0.03
C LEU A 118 1.95 11.98 -0.99
N LEU A 119 2.30 11.48 -2.17
CA LEU A 119 1.33 11.01 -3.17
C LEU A 119 0.54 9.81 -2.67
N LEU A 120 1.21 8.86 -2.01
CA LEU A 120 0.57 7.68 -1.43
C LEU A 120 -0.45 8.07 -0.36
N ILE A 121 -0.04 8.88 0.63
CA ILE A 121 -0.90 9.28 1.75
C ILE A 121 -2.04 10.17 1.24
N GLY A 122 -1.74 11.16 0.39
CA GLY A 122 -2.75 12.00 -0.24
C GLY A 122 -3.75 11.18 -1.06
N GLY A 123 -3.27 10.18 -1.80
CA GLY A 123 -4.10 9.23 -2.54
C GLY A 123 -4.99 8.39 -1.63
N LEU A 124 -4.47 7.87 -0.51
CA LEU A 124 -5.25 7.11 0.47
C LEU A 124 -6.30 7.97 1.18
N ILE A 125 -5.99 9.21 1.55
CA ILE A 125 -6.95 10.14 2.14
C ILE A 125 -8.07 10.40 1.13
N TRP A 126 -7.70 10.76 -0.10
CA TRP A 126 -8.66 11.07 -1.15
C TRP A 126 -9.56 9.87 -1.48
N PHE A 127 -8.95 8.71 -1.72
CA PHE A 127 -9.67 7.47 -1.99
C PHE A 127 -10.53 7.04 -0.79
N GLY A 128 -10.01 7.17 0.44
CA GLY A 128 -10.74 6.83 1.67
C GLY A 128 -11.98 7.69 1.88
N ILE A 129 -11.88 9.01 1.68
CA ILE A 129 -13.04 9.91 1.74
C ILE A 129 -14.09 9.51 0.70
N LEU A 130 -13.67 9.20 -0.52
CA LEU A 130 -14.59 8.75 -1.58
C LEU A 130 -15.20 7.39 -1.27
N ASN A 131 -14.43 6.45 -0.71
CA ASN A 131 -14.90 5.12 -0.35
C ASN A 131 -15.93 5.14 0.78
N LEU A 132 -15.86 6.12 1.68
CA LEU A 132 -16.90 6.37 2.70
C LEU A 132 -18.19 6.94 2.09
N ARG A 133 -18.08 7.74 1.03
CA ARG A 133 -19.24 8.34 0.34
C ARG A 133 -19.89 7.39 -0.66
N GLN A 134 -19.08 6.58 -1.32
CA GLN A 134 -19.47 5.62 -2.34
C GLN A 134 -18.72 4.33 -2.03
N PRO A 135 -19.39 3.33 -1.44
CA PRO A 135 -18.72 2.11 -0.99
C PRO A 135 -18.18 1.32 -2.19
N VAL A 136 -16.88 1.47 -2.46
CA VAL A 136 -16.15 0.77 -3.52
C VAL A 136 -15.57 -0.53 -2.98
N MET A 137 -15.06 -0.51 -1.74
CA MET A 137 -14.63 -1.69 -1.01
C MET A 137 -15.83 -2.25 -0.23
N SER A 138 -16.13 -3.53 -0.45
CA SER A 138 -17.26 -4.21 0.19
C SER A 138 -17.10 -4.33 1.70
N HIS A 139 -15.87 -4.54 2.16
CA HIS A 139 -15.51 -4.67 3.57
C HIS A 139 -14.54 -3.56 3.97
N TRP A 140 -14.78 -2.98 5.15
CA TRP A 140 -13.88 -2.05 5.83
C TRP A 140 -13.64 -0.73 5.06
N GLN A 141 -14.74 -0.02 4.79
CA GLN A 141 -14.74 1.22 4.00
C GLN A 141 -13.83 2.33 4.54
N TRP A 142 -13.63 2.36 5.86
CA TRP A 142 -12.79 3.33 6.57
C TRP A 142 -11.30 2.98 6.54
N LEU A 143 -10.93 1.74 6.17
CA LEU A 143 -9.55 1.25 6.24
C LEU A 143 -8.55 2.08 5.43
N PRO A 144 -8.83 2.50 4.18
CA PRO A 144 -7.90 3.35 3.43
C PRO A 144 -7.62 4.66 4.16
N LEU A 145 -8.66 5.27 4.75
CA LEU A 145 -8.54 6.54 5.46
C LEU A 145 -7.75 6.38 6.76
N ALA A 146 -8.06 5.36 7.57
CA ALA A 146 -7.31 5.07 8.78
C ALA A 146 -5.83 4.77 8.48
N THR A 147 -5.56 3.99 7.44
CA THR A 147 -4.19 3.73 6.96
C THR A 147 -3.48 5.03 6.62
N ALA A 148 -4.16 5.93 5.89
CA ALA A 148 -3.61 7.23 5.53
C ALA A 148 -3.26 8.09 6.75
N VAL A 149 -4.15 8.15 7.74
CA VAL A 149 -3.95 8.94 8.97
C VAL A 149 -2.77 8.39 9.78
N MET A 150 -2.68 7.07 9.94
CA MET A 150 -1.54 6.45 10.64
C MET A 150 -0.23 6.71 9.91
N GLY A 151 -0.23 6.65 8.57
CA GLY A 151 0.92 7.02 7.76
C GLY A 151 1.28 8.50 7.93
N PHE A 152 0.31 9.40 7.84
CA PHE A 152 0.55 10.83 7.99
C PHE A 152 1.19 11.16 9.34
N ILE A 153 0.62 10.62 10.43
CA ILE A 153 1.16 10.81 11.77
C ILE A 153 2.57 10.24 11.88
N GLY A 154 2.77 9.00 11.42
CA GLY A 154 4.06 8.33 11.50
C GLY A 154 5.16 9.00 10.69
N PHE A 155 4.87 9.50 9.49
CA PHE A 155 5.90 10.01 8.59
C PHE A 155 6.14 11.52 8.69
N PHE A 156 5.13 12.33 9.04
CA PHE A 156 5.25 13.80 9.01
C PHE A 156 5.23 14.43 10.40
N LEU A 157 4.40 13.95 11.33
CA LEU A 157 4.30 14.55 12.67
C LEU A 157 5.43 14.12 13.61
N PHE A 158 5.94 12.90 13.45
CA PHE A 158 7.03 12.36 14.28
C PHE A 158 8.39 12.31 13.56
N SER A 159 8.66 13.27 12.66
CA SER A 159 9.95 13.40 11.99
C SER A 159 10.94 14.21 12.85
N GLY A 160 12.06 13.62 13.26
CA GLY A 160 13.08 14.24 14.11
C GLY A 160 14.32 13.35 14.29
N GLU A 161 15.41 13.93 14.79
CA GLU A 161 16.73 13.27 14.96
C GLU A 161 16.71 12.06 15.91
N GLU A 162 15.72 11.99 16.81
CA GLU A 162 15.51 10.81 17.66
C GLU A 162 14.39 9.93 17.08
N ILE A 163 14.76 8.74 16.61
CA ILE A 163 13.82 7.70 16.21
C ILE A 163 13.11 7.21 17.47
N THR A 164 12.00 7.87 17.78
CA THR A 164 11.15 7.53 18.91
C THR A 164 10.38 6.25 18.62
N ALA A 165 10.14 5.43 19.65
CA ALA A 165 9.30 4.22 19.54
C ALA A 165 7.91 4.52 18.92
N VAL A 166 7.43 5.75 19.09
CA VAL A 166 6.18 6.27 18.52
C VAL A 166 6.24 6.33 16.99
N PHE A 167 7.33 6.83 16.40
CA PHE A 167 7.53 6.85 14.94
C PHE A 167 7.45 5.44 14.34
N LEU A 168 8.14 4.48 14.97
CA LEU A 168 8.15 3.08 14.55
C LEU A 168 6.78 2.40 14.71
N PHE A 169 6.07 2.72 15.79
CA PHE A 169 4.71 2.23 16.05
C PHE A 169 3.75 2.66 14.93
N PHE A 170 3.72 3.95 14.56
CA PHE A 170 2.84 4.42 13.49
C PHE A 170 3.21 3.87 12.11
N ARG A 171 4.50 3.67 11.81
CA ARG A 171 4.93 2.98 10.58
C ARG A 171 4.47 1.51 10.54
N THR A 172 4.45 0.85 11.68
CA THR A 172 3.94 -0.52 11.83
C THR A 172 2.43 -0.56 11.61
N LEU A 173 1.69 0.36 12.22
CA LEU A 173 0.24 0.50 12.00
C LEU A 173 -0.10 0.81 10.53
N PHE A 174 0.70 1.67 9.89
CA PHE A 174 0.55 1.97 8.48
C PHE A 174 0.74 0.71 7.60
N ALA A 175 1.77 -0.09 7.88
CA ALA A 175 2.00 -1.36 7.18
C ALA A 175 0.89 -2.39 7.44
N LEU A 176 0.36 -2.46 8.66
CA LEU A 176 -0.82 -3.28 8.97
C LEU A 176 -2.06 -2.80 8.21
N GLY A 177 -2.23 -1.49 8.04
CA GLY A 177 -3.27 -0.92 7.19
C GLY A 177 -3.15 -1.35 5.73
N LEU A 178 -1.95 -1.30 5.16
CA LEU A 178 -1.67 -1.81 3.81
C LEU A 178 -1.90 -3.33 3.69
N MET A 179 -1.53 -4.10 4.71
CA MET A 179 -1.83 -5.53 4.79
C MET A 179 -3.35 -5.77 4.79
N GLY A 180 -4.10 -4.99 5.56
CA GLY A 180 -5.56 -5.05 5.57
C GLY A 180 -6.15 -4.72 4.20
N LEU A 181 -5.60 -3.74 3.47
CA LEU A 181 -6.01 -3.45 2.09
C LEU A 181 -5.73 -4.63 1.16
N GLY A 182 -4.58 -5.31 1.32
CA GLY A 182 -4.29 -6.56 0.63
C GLY A 182 -5.29 -7.68 0.97
N LEU A 183 -5.68 -7.80 2.24
CA LEU A 183 -6.68 -8.76 2.68
C LEU A 183 -8.06 -8.47 2.08
N THR A 184 -8.47 -7.20 1.99
CA THR A 184 -9.75 -6.84 1.35
C THR A 184 -9.77 -7.21 -0.13
N MET A 185 -8.65 -7.07 -0.85
CA MET A 185 -8.52 -7.57 -2.22
C MET A 185 -8.56 -9.10 -2.30
N TRP A 186 -7.94 -9.79 -1.34
CA TRP A 186 -7.93 -11.25 -1.29
C TRP A 186 -9.33 -11.83 -1.07
N LEU A 187 -10.11 -11.20 -0.19
CA LEU A 187 -11.48 -11.59 0.15
C LEU A 187 -12.53 -11.07 -0.84
N GLU A 188 -12.10 -10.35 -1.88
CA GLU A 188 -12.98 -9.81 -2.90
C GLU A 188 -13.76 -10.95 -3.60
N LYS A 189 -15.09 -10.94 -3.45
CA LYS A 189 -15.92 -11.95 -4.12
C LYS A 189 -15.88 -11.75 -5.65
N PRO A 190 -16.00 -12.84 -6.43
CA PRO A 190 -16.24 -12.75 -7.86
C PRO A 190 -17.40 -11.80 -8.13
N VAL A 191 -17.15 -10.73 -8.88
CA VAL A 191 -18.25 -10.01 -9.52
C VAL A 191 -18.73 -10.92 -10.64
N TYR A 192 -19.70 -11.79 -10.34
CA TYR A 192 -20.50 -12.43 -11.38
C TYR A 192 -21.25 -11.30 -12.07
N ARG A 193 -20.73 -10.91 -13.24
CA ARG A 193 -21.50 -10.12 -14.18
C ARG A 193 -22.69 -11.00 -14.56
N SER A 194 -23.85 -10.68 -14.02
CA SER A 194 -25.14 -11.17 -14.51
C SER A 194 -25.37 -10.52 -15.89
N ASP A 195 -24.56 -10.90 -16.88
CA ASP A 195 -24.91 -10.73 -18.28
C ASP A 195 -25.94 -11.82 -18.58
N GLY A 196 -27.20 -11.53 -18.29
CA GLY A 196 -28.30 -12.49 -18.41
C GLY A 196 -29.67 -11.89 -18.12
N GLY A 197 -29.83 -10.57 -18.26
CA GLY A 197 -31.15 -9.95 -18.37
C GLY A 197 -31.48 -9.76 -19.84
N MET A 198 -32.09 -10.77 -20.47
CA MET A 198 -32.82 -10.56 -21.71
C MET A 198 -34.09 -11.43 -21.70
N ASN A 199 -35.16 -10.81 -21.21
CA ASN A 199 -36.51 -10.87 -21.76
C ASN A 199 -36.68 -11.80 -22.98
N SER A 200 -36.99 -13.07 -22.75
CA SER A 200 -37.95 -13.82 -23.55
C SER A 200 -39.28 -13.75 -22.78
N ALA A 201 -40.08 -12.70 -22.99
CA ALA A 201 -41.29 -12.82 -23.82
C ALA A 201 -42.10 -14.04 -23.35
N VAL A 202 -43.15 -13.91 -22.52
CA VAL A 202 -44.37 -13.14 -22.82
C VAL A 202 -44.64 -13.21 -24.33
N ASN A 203 -44.91 -14.41 -24.81
CA ASN A 203 -45.71 -14.78 -25.99
C ASN A 203 -45.35 -16.20 -26.43
N ALA A 204 -45.87 -17.18 -25.70
CA ALA A 204 -46.23 -18.46 -26.27
C ALA A 204 -47.61 -18.80 -25.69
N SER A 205 -48.60 -18.54 -26.55
CA SER A 205 -49.98 -18.99 -26.53
C SER A 205 -50.15 -20.43 -26.05
#